data_AF-A0A2K9H786-F1
#
_entry.id   AF-A0A2K9H786-F1
#
_cell.length_a   1.000
_cell.length_b   1.000
_cell.length_c   1.000
_cell.angle_alpha   90.00
_cell.angle_beta   90.00
_cell.angle_gamma   90.00
#
_symmetry.space_group_name_H-M   'P 1'
#
loop_
_entity.id
_entity.type
_entity.pdbx_description
1 polymer ?
#
loop_
_entity_poly.entity_id
_entity_poly.type
_entity_poly.pdbx_seq_one_letter_code
_entity_poly.pdbx_strand_id
1 'polypeptide(L)'
;MRITDISRSRVASAMVRGYFHSFFSGQVDALYPGKKRIEPKEYKQLLVNNFDNLSTQFVSVLFPILIRLNYSDLEFVTEDMKRRHFSETTSAKILLRYACGSKELYTLVTAEYQKQIFSLLNGHLQSVEDYYVDCPALIDKDCVPVSLAIRSIVRVQMQAYALGITQAKTGVNGLHQATVYRLMIAGMMALLHESPVNFEEENLEMMFRKVSLNADNFENLMNEMNQAYEDLV
;
A
#
# COMPACT_ATOMS: atom_id res chain seq x y z
N MET A 1 -20.44 -1.93 -13.69
CA MET A 1 -20.89 -2.38 -12.34
C MET A 1 -20.49 -1.31 -11.34
N ARG A 2 -21.42 -0.72 -10.59
CA ARG A 2 -21.09 0.30 -9.57
C ARG A 2 -20.89 -0.41 -8.25
N ILE A 3 -19.63 -0.64 -7.88
CA ILE A 3 -19.26 -1.17 -6.56
C ILE A 3 -19.25 0.02 -5.61
N THR A 4 -20.11 0.02 -4.59
CA THR A 4 -20.18 1.08 -3.56
C THR A 4 -19.36 0.72 -2.33
N ASP A 5 -19.23 -0.57 -2.07
CA ASP A 5 -18.59 -1.14 -0.88
C ASP A 5 -17.66 -2.27 -1.30
N ILE A 6 -16.58 -2.45 -0.55
CA ILE A 6 -15.52 -3.43 -0.83
C ILE A 6 -15.07 -4.09 0.46
N SER A 7 -14.74 -5.38 0.39
CA SER A 7 -14.36 -6.14 1.58
C SER A 7 -13.13 -5.55 2.24
N ARG A 8 -13.16 -5.41 3.57
CA ARG A 8 -12.05 -4.87 4.34
C ARG A 8 -10.77 -5.69 4.16
N SER A 9 -10.91 -7.01 4.07
CA SER A 9 -9.84 -7.95 3.77
C SER A 9 -9.16 -7.65 2.44
N ARG A 10 -9.92 -7.33 1.40
CA ARG A 10 -9.39 -6.90 0.09
C ARG A 10 -8.60 -5.61 0.20
N VAL A 11 -9.14 -4.61 0.89
CA VAL A 11 -8.42 -3.33 1.12
C VAL A 11 -7.10 -3.59 1.86
N ALA A 12 -7.14 -4.38 2.93
CA ALA A 12 -5.94 -4.72 3.70
C ALA A 12 -4.88 -5.45 2.88
N SER A 13 -5.25 -6.49 2.13
CA SER A 13 -4.32 -7.21 1.26
C SER A 13 -3.71 -6.29 0.17
N ALA A 14 -4.54 -5.46 -0.47
CA ALA A 14 -4.07 -4.48 -1.45
C ALA A 14 -3.10 -3.46 -0.84
N MET A 15 -3.37 -2.97 0.38
CA MET A 15 -2.48 -2.07 1.11
C MET A 15 -1.12 -2.71 1.41
N VAL A 16 -1.09 -3.96 1.87
CA VAL A 16 0.19 -4.65 2.15
C VAL A 16 1.02 -4.76 0.87
N ARG A 17 0.43 -5.26 -0.22
CA ARG A 17 1.12 -5.32 -1.52
C ARG A 17 1.58 -3.94 -1.99
N GLY A 18 0.69 -2.96 -1.90
CA GLY A 18 0.93 -1.57 -2.28
C GLY A 18 2.14 -0.98 -1.54
N TYR A 19 2.22 -1.19 -0.22
CA TYR A 19 3.35 -0.74 0.58
C TYR A 19 4.68 -1.27 0.03
N PHE A 20 4.80 -2.59 -0.14
CA PHE A 20 6.07 -3.20 -0.53
C PHE A 20 6.49 -2.76 -1.94
N HIS A 21 5.54 -2.75 -2.88
CA HIS A 21 5.82 -2.28 -4.24
C HIS A 21 6.26 -0.82 -4.25
N SER A 22 5.60 0.04 -3.48
CA SER A 22 5.93 1.46 -3.39
C SER A 22 7.27 1.70 -2.69
N PHE A 23 7.48 1.14 -1.50
CA PHE A 23 8.69 1.34 -0.70
C PHE A 23 9.95 0.93 -1.45
N PHE A 24 9.95 -0.27 -2.05
CA PHE A 24 11.10 -0.72 -2.81
C PHE A 24 11.25 -0.01 -4.16
N SER A 25 10.16 0.44 -4.80
CA SER A 25 10.27 1.30 -6.00
C SER A 25 10.90 2.65 -5.65
N GLY A 26 10.58 3.24 -4.50
CA GLY A 26 11.19 4.49 -4.03
C GLY A 26 12.70 4.34 -3.81
N GLN A 27 13.12 3.25 -3.16
CA GLN A 27 14.55 2.96 -3.00
C GLN A 27 15.24 2.72 -4.34
N VAL A 28 14.59 2.00 -5.26
CA VAL A 28 15.12 1.75 -6.60
C VAL A 28 15.35 3.04 -7.36
N ASP A 29 14.35 3.93 -7.40
CA ASP A 29 14.46 5.21 -8.10
C ASP A 29 15.57 6.09 -7.51
N ALA A 30 15.76 6.03 -6.18
CA ALA A 30 16.77 6.80 -5.47
C ALA A 30 18.20 6.23 -5.58
N LEU A 31 18.38 4.90 -5.60
CA LEU A 31 19.68 4.23 -5.61
C LEU A 31 20.16 3.88 -7.02
N TYR A 32 19.24 3.64 -7.95
CA TYR A 32 19.52 3.17 -9.30
C TYR A 32 18.80 4.05 -10.34
N PRO A 33 19.09 5.37 -10.38
CA PRO A 33 18.39 6.29 -11.26
C PRO A 33 18.50 5.86 -12.73
N GLY A 34 17.37 5.79 -13.43
CA GLY A 34 17.29 5.40 -14.84
C GLY A 34 17.41 3.90 -15.12
N LYS A 35 17.59 3.07 -14.09
CA LYS A 35 17.68 1.62 -14.26
C LYS A 35 16.30 1.00 -14.51
N LYS A 36 16.09 0.45 -15.70
CA LYS A 36 14.79 -0.13 -16.13
C LYS A 36 14.47 -1.49 -15.51
N ARG A 37 15.47 -2.29 -15.20
CA ARG A 37 15.32 -3.65 -14.67
C ARG A 37 16.23 -3.83 -13.47
N ILE A 38 15.64 -4.28 -12.38
CA ILE A 38 16.35 -4.57 -11.14
C ILE A 38 16.68 -6.06 -11.10
N GLU A 39 17.93 -6.37 -10.80
CA GLU A 39 18.43 -7.73 -10.75
C GLU A 39 18.00 -8.41 -9.44
N PRO A 40 17.81 -9.73 -9.42
CA PRO A 40 17.39 -10.42 -8.20
C PRO A 40 18.31 -10.19 -6.99
N LYS A 41 19.62 -10.07 -7.22
CA LYS A 41 20.60 -9.75 -6.18
C LYS A 41 20.37 -8.37 -5.54
N GLU A 42 19.86 -7.41 -6.32
CA GLU A 42 19.64 -6.04 -5.86
C GLU A 42 18.40 -5.96 -4.99
N TYR A 43 17.31 -6.65 -5.35
CA TYR A 43 16.15 -6.77 -4.46
C TYR A 43 16.52 -7.41 -3.12
N LYS A 44 17.35 -8.47 -3.14
CA LYS A 44 17.84 -9.10 -1.92
C LYS A 44 18.69 -8.15 -1.10
N GLN A 45 19.57 -7.37 -1.73
CA GLN A 45 20.37 -6.37 -1.04
C GLN A 45 19.52 -5.26 -0.43
N LEU A 46 18.50 -4.76 -1.16
CA LEU A 46 17.55 -3.79 -0.63
C LEU A 46 16.82 -4.36 0.59
N LEU A 47 16.37 -5.62 0.55
CA LEU A 47 15.75 -6.27 1.70
C LEU A 47 16.71 -6.34 2.89
N VAL A 48 17.94 -6.81 2.69
CA VAL A 48 18.96 -6.91 3.74
C VAL A 48 19.24 -5.54 4.38
N ASN A 49 19.39 -4.49 3.57
CA ASN A 49 19.66 -3.13 4.04
C ASN A 49 18.54 -2.56 4.92
N ASN A 50 17.31 -3.05 4.77
CA ASN A 50 16.15 -2.57 5.50
C ASN A 50 15.66 -3.54 6.57
N PHE A 51 16.24 -4.75 6.65
CA PHE A 51 15.65 -5.87 7.40
C PHE A 51 15.33 -5.53 8.86
N ASP A 52 16.23 -4.84 9.53
CA ASP A 52 16.08 -4.48 10.95
C ASP A 52 14.93 -3.49 11.22
N ASN A 53 14.60 -2.63 10.25
CA ASN A 53 13.65 -1.54 10.42
C ASN A 53 12.37 -1.68 9.58
N LEU A 54 12.34 -2.65 8.65
CA LEU A 54 11.26 -2.80 7.69
C LEU A 54 9.90 -2.99 8.36
N SER A 55 9.82 -3.75 9.45
CA SER A 55 8.57 -3.91 10.20
C SER A 55 8.08 -2.61 10.83
N THR A 56 9.01 -1.79 11.33
CA THR A 56 8.68 -0.50 11.96
C THR A 56 8.25 0.52 10.91
N GLN A 57 8.95 0.57 9.78
CA GLN A 57 8.60 1.41 8.63
C GLN A 57 7.25 1.00 7.99
N PHE A 58 6.97 -0.30 7.94
CA PHE A 58 5.69 -0.82 7.48
C PHE A 58 4.56 -0.35 8.39
N VAL A 59 4.73 -0.52 9.70
CA VAL A 59 3.73 -0.14 10.68
C VAL A 59 3.57 1.38 10.74
N SER A 60 4.62 2.18 10.59
CA SER A 60 4.49 3.64 10.60
C SER A 60 3.62 4.17 9.46
N VAL A 61 3.60 3.49 8.31
CA VAL A 61 2.72 3.84 7.18
C VAL A 61 1.31 3.28 7.37
N LEU A 62 1.19 1.98 7.66
CA LEU A 62 -0.14 1.34 7.71
C LEU A 62 -0.95 1.72 8.95
N PHE A 63 -0.30 1.99 10.09
CA PHE A 63 -1.00 2.24 11.36
C PHE A 63 -2.07 3.33 11.25
N PRO A 64 -1.77 4.59 10.86
CA PRO A 64 -2.79 5.64 10.80
C PRO A 64 -3.91 5.34 9.79
N ILE A 65 -3.61 4.56 8.74
CA ILE A 65 -4.56 4.22 7.67
C ILE A 65 -5.49 3.10 8.14
N LEU A 66 -4.96 2.08 8.80
CA LEU A 66 -5.73 1.00 9.42
C LEU A 66 -6.63 1.53 10.56
N ILE A 67 -6.17 2.51 11.33
CA ILE A 67 -7.00 3.18 12.32
C ILE A 67 -8.24 3.80 11.66
N ARG A 68 -8.06 4.60 10.60
CA ARG A 68 -9.21 5.19 9.87
C ARG A 68 -10.08 4.15 9.19
N LEU A 69 -9.48 3.04 8.73
CA LEU A 69 -10.22 1.97 8.09
C LEU A 69 -11.15 1.29 9.10
N ASN A 70 -10.66 0.99 10.31
CA ASN A 70 -11.30 0.07 11.24
C ASN A 70 -12.04 0.73 12.41
N TYR A 71 -11.83 2.04 12.63
CA TYR A 71 -12.42 2.77 13.74
C TYR A 71 -13.19 3.98 13.21
N SER A 72 -14.46 4.08 13.58
CA SER A 72 -15.31 5.21 13.25
C SER A 72 -15.06 6.44 14.13
N ASP A 73 -14.59 6.21 15.36
CA ASP A 73 -14.37 7.25 16.37
C ASP A 73 -12.87 7.39 16.68
N LEU A 74 -12.27 8.46 16.15
CA LEU A 74 -10.85 8.75 16.33
C LEU A 74 -10.53 9.37 17.70
N GLU A 75 -11.50 10.00 18.35
CA GLU A 75 -11.33 10.55 19.69
C GLU A 75 -11.22 9.40 20.69
N PHE A 76 -12.14 8.43 20.60
CA PHE A 76 -12.07 7.19 21.38
C PHE A 76 -10.73 6.47 21.19
N VAL A 77 -10.26 6.33 19.94
CA VAL A 77 -8.97 5.68 19.64
C VAL A 77 -7.82 6.42 20.33
N THR A 78 -7.83 7.76 20.29
CA THR A 78 -6.78 8.59 20.89
C THR A 78 -6.76 8.43 22.41
N GLU A 79 -7.93 8.42 23.06
CA GLU A 79 -8.05 8.19 24.49
C GLU A 79 -7.64 6.77 24.89
N ASP A 80 -8.05 5.75 24.13
CA ASP A 80 -7.69 4.36 24.42
C ASP A 80 -6.18 4.11 24.24
N MET A 81 -5.54 4.72 23.23
CA MET A 81 -4.08 4.67 23.07
C MET A 81 -3.35 5.31 24.25
N LYS A 82 -3.84 6.46 24.76
CA LYS A 82 -3.28 7.11 25.96
C LYS A 82 -3.44 6.22 27.19
N ARG A 83 -4.62 5.63 27.38
CA ARG A 83 -4.91 4.70 28.50
C ARG A 83 -4.03 3.46 28.47
N ARG A 84 -3.68 2.97 27.27
CA ARG A 84 -2.76 1.84 27.07
C ARG A 84 -1.28 2.22 27.11
N HIS A 85 -0.96 3.50 27.37
CA HIS A 85 0.39 4.04 27.40
C HIS A 85 1.18 3.79 26.11
N PHE A 86 0.52 3.90 24.96
CA PHE A 86 1.22 3.82 23.67
C PHE A 86 2.18 5.01 23.53
N SER A 87 3.36 4.72 23.01
CA SER A 87 4.51 5.62 22.91
C SER A 87 5.37 5.24 21.71
N GLU A 88 6.42 6.02 21.44
CA GLU A 88 7.40 5.73 20.39
C GLU A 88 8.15 4.40 20.59
N THR A 89 8.21 3.89 21.82
CA THR A 89 8.84 2.60 22.14
C THR A 89 7.87 1.42 22.05
N THR A 90 6.60 1.67 21.75
CA THR A 90 5.60 0.61 21.59
C THR A 90 5.94 -0.23 20.37
N SER A 91 6.07 -1.54 20.56
CA SER A 91 6.48 -2.44 19.47
C SER A 91 5.52 -2.36 18.28
N ALA A 92 6.09 -2.43 17.08
CA ALA A 92 5.35 -2.45 15.82
C ALA A 92 4.25 -3.54 15.80
N LYS A 93 4.52 -4.70 16.44
CA LYS A 93 3.55 -5.78 16.58
C LYS A 93 2.29 -5.37 17.36
N ILE A 94 2.46 -4.67 18.48
CA ILE A 94 1.33 -4.23 19.32
C ILE A 94 0.53 -3.15 18.58
N LEU A 95 1.21 -2.18 17.96
CA LEU A 95 0.57 -1.13 17.18
C LEU A 95 -0.23 -1.70 16.01
N LEU A 96 0.36 -2.63 15.24
CA LEU A 96 -0.32 -3.26 14.12
C LEU A 96 -1.55 -4.07 14.57
N ARG A 97 -1.41 -4.86 15.65
CA ARG A 97 -2.52 -5.63 16.20
C ARG A 97 -3.66 -4.73 16.66
N TYR A 98 -3.33 -3.61 17.31
CA TYR A 98 -4.31 -2.61 17.69
C TYR A 98 -5.00 -2.03 16.46
N ALA A 99 -4.25 -1.50 15.50
CA ALA A 99 -4.83 -0.86 14.31
C ALA A 99 -5.70 -1.79 13.46
N CYS A 100 -5.43 -3.10 13.47
CA CYS A 100 -6.27 -4.08 12.76
C CYS A 100 -7.68 -4.23 13.36
N GLY A 101 -7.90 -3.90 14.63
CA GLY A 101 -9.21 -3.98 15.30
C GLY A 101 -9.75 -5.40 15.53
N SER A 102 -9.34 -6.39 14.74
CA SER A 102 -9.74 -7.80 14.85
C SER A 102 -8.56 -8.76 14.69
N LYS A 103 -8.74 -9.99 15.18
CA LYS A 103 -7.71 -11.04 15.07
C LYS A 103 -7.58 -11.51 13.63
N GLU A 104 -8.70 -11.62 12.93
CA GLU A 104 -8.83 -12.10 11.56
C GLU A 104 -8.05 -11.17 10.61
N LEU A 105 -8.26 -9.85 10.72
CA LEU A 105 -7.56 -8.88 9.90
C LEU A 105 -6.06 -8.83 10.23
N TYR A 106 -5.69 -8.92 11.51
CA TYR A 106 -4.28 -8.98 11.91
C TYR A 106 -3.56 -10.21 11.34
N THR A 107 -4.21 -11.38 11.37
CA THR A 107 -3.69 -12.61 10.78
C THR A 107 -3.53 -12.47 9.26
N LEU A 108 -4.53 -11.91 8.58
CA LEU A 108 -4.46 -11.64 7.14
C LEU A 108 -3.28 -10.72 6.80
N VAL A 109 -3.18 -9.55 7.45
CA VAL A 109 -2.11 -8.57 7.18
C VAL A 109 -0.74 -9.18 7.43
N THR A 110 -0.59 -10.02 8.46
CA THR A 110 0.66 -10.72 8.75
C THR A 110 1.00 -11.75 7.68
N ALA A 111 0.01 -12.53 7.21
CA ALA A 111 0.22 -13.51 6.14
C ALA A 111 0.59 -12.83 4.81
N GLU A 112 -0.10 -11.74 4.46
CA GLU A 112 0.21 -10.94 3.27
C GLU A 112 1.62 -10.32 3.36
N TYR A 113 2.02 -9.82 4.54
CA TYR A 113 3.38 -9.31 4.76
C TYR A 113 4.43 -10.40 4.51
N GLN A 114 4.20 -11.61 5.01
CA GLN A 114 5.10 -12.74 4.80
C GLN A 114 5.23 -13.10 3.32
N LYS A 115 4.12 -13.12 2.55
CA LYS A 115 4.15 -13.35 1.09
C LYS A 115 5.06 -12.34 0.36
N GLN A 116 5.02 -11.07 0.76
CA GLN A 116 5.90 -10.03 0.20
C GLN A 116 7.37 -10.27 0.55
N ILE A 117 7.67 -10.62 1.80
CA ILE A 117 9.03 -10.96 2.23
C ILE A 117 9.57 -12.18 1.46
N PHE A 118 8.77 -13.24 1.30
CA PHE A 118 9.18 -14.41 0.53
C PHE A 118 9.51 -14.06 -0.92
N SER A 119 8.70 -13.22 -1.57
CA SER A 119 8.99 -12.74 -2.94
C SER A 119 10.33 -12.00 -2.99
N LEU A 120 10.59 -11.10 -2.03
CA LEU A 120 11.84 -10.35 -1.98
C LEU A 120 13.06 -11.22 -1.70
N LEU A 121 12.93 -12.26 -0.86
CA LEU A 121 13.97 -13.26 -0.64
C LEU A 121 14.28 -14.08 -1.90
N ASN A 122 13.28 -14.28 -2.77
CA ASN A 122 13.45 -14.83 -4.11
C ASN A 122 14.01 -13.82 -5.11
N GLY A 123 14.13 -12.55 -4.73
CA GLY A 123 14.75 -11.48 -5.51
C GLY A 123 13.80 -10.77 -6.46
N HIS A 124 12.52 -10.68 -6.11
CA HIS A 124 11.55 -9.91 -6.89
C HIS A 124 10.44 -9.35 -6.01
N LEU A 125 9.68 -8.40 -6.52
CA LEU A 125 8.38 -8.05 -5.93
C LEU A 125 7.34 -9.12 -6.31
N GLN A 126 6.27 -9.26 -5.54
CA GLN A 126 5.20 -10.19 -5.86
C GLN A 126 4.62 -9.89 -7.26
N SER A 127 4.50 -10.90 -8.10
CA SER A 127 3.89 -10.72 -9.42
C SER A 127 2.39 -10.39 -9.30
N VAL A 128 1.79 -9.93 -10.39
CA VAL A 128 0.34 -9.66 -10.40
C VAL A 128 -0.40 -11.01 -10.34
N GLU A 129 0.10 -12.00 -11.06
CA GLU A 129 -0.42 -13.34 -11.14
C GLU A 129 -0.43 -14.03 -9.76
N ASP A 130 0.71 -14.00 -9.06
CA ASP A 130 0.83 -14.60 -7.71
C ASP A 130 -0.08 -13.91 -6.69
N TYR A 131 -0.32 -12.60 -6.85
CA TYR A 131 -1.25 -11.87 -5.99
C TYR A 131 -2.69 -12.37 -6.17
N TYR A 132 -3.10 -12.65 -7.41
CA TYR A 132 -4.47 -13.05 -7.71
C TYR A 132 -4.81 -14.50 -7.35
N VAL A 133 -3.81 -15.37 -7.11
CA VAL A 133 -4.05 -16.77 -6.70
C VAL A 133 -4.86 -16.87 -5.40
N ASP A 134 -4.49 -16.08 -4.39
CA ASP A 134 -5.10 -16.11 -3.05
C ASP A 134 -5.67 -14.74 -2.66
N CYS A 135 -6.09 -13.97 -3.65
CA CYS A 135 -6.63 -12.64 -3.48
C CYS A 135 -7.97 -12.68 -2.70
N PRO A 136 -8.16 -11.86 -1.65
CA PRO A 136 -9.45 -11.75 -0.99
C PRO A 136 -10.57 -11.30 -1.95
N ALA A 137 -11.78 -11.84 -1.77
CA ALA A 137 -12.93 -11.51 -2.59
C ALA A 137 -13.28 -10.01 -2.53
N LEU A 138 -13.83 -9.47 -3.63
CA LEU A 138 -14.22 -8.05 -3.68
C LEU A 138 -15.31 -7.70 -2.66
N ILE A 139 -16.28 -8.59 -2.45
CA ILE A 139 -17.41 -8.37 -1.54
C ILE A 139 -17.45 -9.47 -0.49
N ASP A 140 -17.69 -9.09 0.76
CA ASP A 140 -17.87 -10.00 1.90
C ASP A 140 -18.79 -9.34 2.95
N LYS A 141 -19.02 -9.99 4.09
CA LYS A 141 -19.84 -9.49 5.19
C LYS A 141 -19.29 -8.22 5.84
N ASP A 142 -17.97 -8.04 5.86
CA ASP A 142 -17.30 -6.85 6.39
C ASP A 142 -16.76 -6.00 5.25
N CYS A 143 -17.52 -4.96 4.92
CA CYS A 143 -17.17 -4.02 3.85
C CYS A 143 -16.95 -2.60 4.37
N VAL A 144 -16.22 -1.84 3.56
CA VAL A 144 -16.04 -0.40 3.71
C VAL A 144 -16.45 0.32 2.42
N PRO A 145 -16.79 1.61 2.48
CA PRO A 145 -17.02 2.40 1.29
C PRO A 145 -15.81 2.38 0.35
N VAL A 146 -16.04 2.24 -0.95
CA VAL A 146 -14.98 2.24 -1.97
C VAL A 146 -14.15 3.53 -1.94
N SER A 147 -14.77 4.68 -1.65
CA SER A 147 -14.05 5.95 -1.50
C SER A 147 -13.00 5.91 -0.39
N LEU A 148 -13.33 5.31 0.76
CA LEU A 148 -12.38 5.09 1.86
C LEU A 148 -11.27 4.11 1.44
N ALA A 149 -11.63 3.05 0.72
CA ALA A 149 -10.65 2.06 0.25
C ALA A 149 -9.65 2.64 -0.76
N ILE A 150 -10.12 3.43 -1.74
CA ILE A 150 -9.27 4.18 -2.69
C ILE A 150 -8.35 5.11 -1.93
N ARG A 151 -8.90 5.86 -0.97
CA ARG A 151 -8.10 6.75 -0.13
C ARG A 151 -7.01 6.00 0.63
N SER A 152 -7.35 4.86 1.23
CA SER A 152 -6.39 4.03 1.97
C SER A 152 -5.24 3.53 1.09
N ILE A 153 -5.52 3.01 -0.12
CA ILE A 153 -4.46 2.50 -0.99
C ILE A 153 -3.54 3.61 -1.50
N VAL A 154 -4.10 4.75 -1.91
CA VAL A 154 -3.33 5.92 -2.38
C VAL A 154 -2.39 6.40 -1.28
N ARG A 155 -2.91 6.54 -0.06
CA ARG A 155 -2.12 6.99 1.09
C ARG A 155 -0.99 6.05 1.44
N VAL A 156 -1.26 4.73 1.49
CA VAL A 156 -0.21 3.74 1.73
C VAL A 156 0.88 3.85 0.67
N GLN A 157 0.49 3.86 -0.61
CA GLN A 157 1.45 3.82 -1.70
C GLN A 157 2.28 5.09 -1.82
N MET A 158 1.68 6.28 -1.65
CA MET A 158 2.39 7.56 -1.67
C MET A 158 3.38 7.68 -0.51
N GLN A 159 2.92 7.40 0.71
CA GLN A 159 3.76 7.48 1.92
C GLN A 159 4.88 6.44 1.89
N ALA A 160 4.60 5.20 1.49
CA ALA A 160 5.61 4.16 1.39
C ALA A 160 6.66 4.50 0.33
N TYR A 161 6.25 5.05 -0.82
CA TYR A 161 7.17 5.45 -1.89
C TYR A 161 8.10 6.58 -1.44
N ALA A 162 7.54 7.64 -0.84
CA ALA A 162 8.33 8.74 -0.28
C ALA A 162 9.29 8.24 0.82
N LEU A 163 8.81 7.39 1.73
CA LEU A 163 9.64 6.79 2.76
C LEU A 163 10.78 5.97 2.16
N GLY A 164 10.52 5.20 1.10
CA GLY A 164 11.55 4.45 0.37
C GLY A 164 12.65 5.34 -0.19
N ILE A 165 12.29 6.48 -0.79
CA ILE A 165 13.25 7.48 -1.27
C ILE A 165 14.09 8.03 -0.10
N THR A 166 13.44 8.47 0.99
CA THR A 166 14.15 9.03 2.14
C THR A 166 15.11 8.02 2.79
N GLN A 167 14.71 6.75 2.89
CA GLN A 167 15.53 5.69 3.48
C GLN A 167 16.71 5.27 2.60
N ALA A 168 16.68 5.56 1.30
CA ALA A 168 17.84 5.37 0.43
C ALA A 168 19.02 6.30 0.76
N LYS A 169 18.78 7.42 1.46
CA LYS A 169 19.81 8.38 1.92
C LYS A 169 20.72 8.91 0.80
N THR A 170 20.20 9.01 -0.43
CA THR A 170 20.96 9.49 -1.60
C THR A 170 20.82 11.00 -1.86
N GLY A 171 20.05 11.73 -1.04
CA GLY A 171 19.78 13.16 -1.22
C GLY A 171 18.75 13.49 -2.31
N VAL A 172 18.20 12.47 -2.97
CA VAL A 172 17.04 12.59 -3.87
C VAL A 172 15.80 12.83 -3.01
N ASN A 173 15.08 13.94 -3.24
CA ASN A 173 13.88 14.29 -2.49
C ASN A 173 12.62 14.39 -3.37
N GLY A 174 12.73 14.19 -4.69
CA GLY A 174 11.63 14.34 -5.64
C GLY A 174 10.93 13.02 -5.94
N LEU A 175 9.60 13.06 -6.05
CA LEU A 175 8.79 11.90 -6.44
C LEU A 175 8.85 11.70 -7.96
N HIS A 176 9.24 10.51 -8.41
CA HIS A 176 9.27 10.19 -9.84
C HIS A 176 7.86 9.89 -10.37
N GLN A 177 7.29 10.83 -11.13
CA GLN A 177 5.88 10.78 -11.56
C GLN A 177 5.50 9.47 -12.27
N ALA A 178 6.32 8.98 -13.20
CA ALA A 178 6.03 7.75 -13.92
C ALA A 178 5.95 6.52 -12.99
N THR A 179 6.78 6.51 -11.93
CA THR A 179 6.73 5.44 -10.93
C THR A 179 5.47 5.55 -10.10
N VAL A 180 5.11 6.75 -9.65
CA VAL A 180 3.87 7.00 -8.91
C VAL A 180 2.65 6.56 -9.72
N TYR A 181 2.54 6.96 -10.99
CA TYR A 181 1.39 6.57 -11.83
C TYR A 181 1.29 5.06 -12.02
N ARG A 182 2.41 4.37 -12.28
CA ARG A 182 2.45 2.92 -12.37
C ARG A 182 2.00 2.25 -11.06
N LEU A 183 2.43 2.77 -9.91
CA LEU A 183 2.03 2.26 -8.60
C LEU A 183 0.52 2.45 -8.37
N MET A 184 -0.03 3.61 -8.67
CA MET A 184 -1.47 3.90 -8.50
C MET A 184 -2.33 2.99 -9.38
N ILE A 185 -1.95 2.80 -10.64
CA ILE A 185 -2.64 1.86 -11.54
C ILE A 185 -2.62 0.44 -10.98
N ALA A 186 -1.44 -0.02 -10.52
CA ALA A 186 -1.30 -1.35 -9.93
C ALA A 186 -2.07 -1.52 -8.62
N GLY A 187 -2.15 -0.47 -7.79
CA GLY A 187 -2.91 -0.44 -6.55
C GLY A 187 -4.42 -0.49 -6.79
N MET A 188 -4.91 0.31 -7.73
CA MET A 188 -6.33 0.33 -8.12
C MET A 188 -6.76 -0.99 -8.76
N MET A 189 -5.91 -1.59 -9.59
CA MET A 189 -6.14 -2.94 -10.13
C MET A 189 -6.26 -3.96 -8.99
N ALA A 190 -5.27 -4.00 -8.08
CA ALA A 190 -5.27 -4.88 -6.91
C ALA A 190 -6.40 -4.58 -5.92
N LEU A 191 -7.03 -3.42 -5.98
CA LEU A 191 -8.17 -3.08 -5.13
C LEU A 191 -9.49 -3.50 -5.78
N LEU A 192 -9.72 -3.12 -7.03
CA LEU A 192 -11.07 -3.12 -7.63
C LEU A 192 -11.34 -4.26 -8.62
N HIS A 193 -10.33 -5.04 -9.03
CA HIS A 193 -10.49 -6.04 -10.10
C HIS A 193 -10.18 -7.44 -9.60
N GLU A 194 -11.02 -8.43 -9.90
CA GLU A 194 -10.83 -9.84 -9.49
C GLU A 194 -9.76 -10.57 -10.30
N SER A 195 -9.33 -9.98 -11.41
CA SER A 195 -8.30 -10.53 -12.29
C SER A 195 -7.40 -9.40 -12.80
N PRO A 196 -6.18 -9.74 -13.30
CA PRO A 196 -5.33 -8.76 -13.95
C PRO A 196 -6.05 -8.04 -15.10
N VAL A 197 -5.85 -6.73 -15.19
CA VAL A 197 -6.38 -5.91 -16.28
C VAL A 197 -5.33 -5.82 -17.37
N ASN A 198 -5.68 -6.29 -18.56
CA ASN A 198 -4.85 -6.09 -19.75
C ASN A 198 -5.10 -4.70 -20.33
N PHE A 199 -4.05 -3.94 -20.57
CA PHE A 199 -4.11 -2.65 -21.24
C PHE A 199 -3.80 -2.86 -22.73
N GLU A 200 -4.76 -2.55 -23.58
CA GLU A 200 -4.61 -2.65 -25.05
C GLU A 200 -4.02 -1.35 -25.64
N GLU A 201 -4.12 -0.24 -24.89
CA GLU A 201 -3.68 1.09 -25.30
C GLU A 201 -2.60 1.61 -24.34
N GLU A 202 -1.62 2.35 -24.88
CA GLU A 202 -0.58 3.06 -24.10
C GLU A 202 -1.05 4.46 -23.63
N ASN A 203 -2.36 4.73 -23.62
CA ASN A 203 -2.90 6.00 -23.13
C ASN A 203 -3.09 5.96 -21.60
N LEU A 204 -2.29 6.75 -20.89
CA LEU A 204 -2.28 6.78 -19.43
C LEU A 204 -3.64 7.12 -18.80
N GLU A 205 -4.37 8.09 -19.36
CA GLU A 205 -5.70 8.47 -18.86
C GLU A 205 -6.69 7.30 -19.01
N MET A 206 -6.67 6.62 -20.16
CA MET A 206 -7.51 5.45 -20.41
C MET A 206 -7.17 4.30 -19.47
N MET A 207 -5.89 4.08 -19.15
CA MET A 207 -5.47 3.10 -18.16
C MET A 207 -6.06 3.40 -16.77
N PHE A 208 -5.97 4.66 -16.32
CA PHE A 208 -6.56 5.09 -15.04
C PHE A 208 -8.08 4.93 -15.02
N ARG A 209 -8.77 5.37 -16.08
CA ARG A 209 -10.23 5.19 -16.20
C ARG A 209 -10.63 3.71 -16.14
N LYS A 210 -9.86 2.85 -16.81
CA LYS A 210 -10.09 1.39 -16.82
C LYS A 210 -9.94 0.79 -15.44
N VAL A 211 -8.86 1.11 -14.71
CA VAL A 211 -8.67 0.55 -13.35
C VAL A 211 -9.64 1.13 -12.31
N SER A 212 -10.16 2.35 -12.52
CA SER A 212 -11.14 2.96 -11.62
C SER A 212 -12.57 2.45 -11.79
N LEU A 213 -12.88 1.71 -12.86
CA LEU A 213 -14.22 1.18 -13.21
C LEU A 213 -15.31 2.21 -13.53
N ASN A 214 -15.25 3.41 -12.96
CA ASN A 214 -16.22 4.50 -13.18
C ASN A 214 -15.61 5.88 -12.89
N ALA A 215 -16.36 6.94 -13.23
CA ALA A 215 -15.93 8.33 -13.10
C ALA A 215 -15.73 8.75 -11.63
N ASP A 216 -16.64 8.40 -10.72
CA ASP A 216 -16.55 8.76 -9.30
C ASP A 216 -15.26 8.22 -8.66
N ASN A 217 -14.93 6.96 -8.94
CA ASN A 217 -13.70 6.34 -8.44
C ASN A 217 -12.44 6.96 -9.06
N PHE A 218 -12.51 7.34 -10.33
CA PHE A 218 -11.42 8.05 -11.00
C PHE A 218 -11.18 9.42 -10.36
N GLU A 219 -12.24 10.17 -10.09
CA GLU A 219 -12.15 11.47 -9.41
C GLU A 219 -11.62 11.32 -7.98
N ASN A 220 -12.13 10.36 -7.20
CA ASN A 220 -11.62 10.06 -5.86
C ASN A 220 -10.12 9.71 -5.87
N LEU A 221 -9.69 8.91 -6.83
CA LEU A 221 -8.27 8.56 -7.01
C LEU A 221 -7.42 9.81 -7.28
N MET A 222 -7.81 10.62 -8.27
CA MET A 222 -7.03 11.79 -8.68
C MET A 222 -6.97 12.85 -7.57
N ASN A 223 -8.11 13.10 -6.90
CA ASN A 223 -8.18 14.05 -5.79
C ASN A 223 -7.30 13.60 -4.62
N GLU A 224 -7.36 12.32 -4.24
CA GLU A 224 -6.52 11.83 -3.15
C GLU A 224 -5.04 11.80 -3.52
N MET A 225 -4.69 11.49 -4.78
CA MET A 225 -3.30 11.56 -5.24
C MET A 225 -2.73 12.97 -5.13
N ASN A 226 -3.50 13.99 -5.55
CA ASN A 226 -3.09 15.39 -5.44
C ASN A 226 -2.90 15.80 -3.97
N GLN A 227 -3.88 15.50 -3.12
CA GLN A 227 -3.76 15.82 -1.69
C GLN A 227 -2.60 15.07 -1.03
N ALA A 228 -2.39 13.80 -1.37
CA ALA A 228 -1.28 13.02 -0.83
C ALA A 228 0.08 13.53 -1.31
N TYR A 229 0.15 14.09 -2.51
CA TYR A 229 1.36 14.76 -3.00
C TYR A 229 1.63 16.05 -2.23
N GLU A 230 0.61 16.90 -2.04
CA GLU A 230 0.73 18.15 -1.26
C GLU A 230 1.17 17.89 0.18
N ASP A 231 0.65 16.84 0.82
CA ASP A 231 1.02 16.49 2.20
C ASP A 231 2.46 15.95 2.33
N LEU A 232 3.14 15.63 1.22
CA LEU A 232 4.49 15.06 1.19
C LEU A 232 5.59 16.06 0.74
N VAL A 233 5.22 17.19 0.13
CA VAL A 233 6.14 18.18 -0.45
C VAL A 233 6.31 19.40 0.43
#